data_AF-A0A940P7A5-F1
#
_entry.id   AF-A0A940P7A5-F1
#
_cell.length_a   1.000
_cell.length_b   1.000
_cell.length_c   1.000
_cell.angle_alpha   90.00
_cell.angle_beta   90.00
_cell.angle_gamma   90.00
#
_symmetry.space_group_name_H-M   'P 1'
#
loop_
_entity.id
_entity.type
_entity.pdbx_description
1 polymer ?
#
loop_
_entity_poly.entity_id
_entity_poly.type
_entity_poly.pdbx_seq_one_letter_code
_entity_poly.pdbx_strand_id
1 'polypeptide(L)'
;MPDVTAYVEDRQTSEFYPTPEKLVQRMLGKVKWDPVEAILEPSAGKGDILRGLATAPIRKTQLNRLSIDCIEIDPNLRAILKHNFSDEHKREIL
;
A
#
# COMPACT_ATOMS: atom_id res chain seq x y z
N MET A 1 -20.34 6.42 5.31
CA MET A 1 -19.83 7.27 4.21
C MET A 1 -19.30 6.35 3.13
N PRO A 2 -19.49 6.67 1.83
CA PRO A 2 -18.90 5.86 0.76
C PRO A 2 -17.36 5.87 0.86
N ASP A 3 -16.72 4.79 0.43
CA ASP A 3 -15.26 4.75 0.25
C ASP A 3 -14.85 5.91 -0.65
N VAL A 4 -13.80 6.64 -0.26
CA VAL A 4 -13.31 7.81 -1.01
C VAL A 4 -12.93 7.44 -2.44
N THR A 5 -12.56 6.17 -2.71
CA THR A 5 -12.26 5.70 -4.06
C THR A 5 -13.46 5.71 -5.00
N ALA A 6 -14.69 5.69 -4.46
CA ALA A 6 -15.91 5.80 -5.28
C ALA A 6 -16.05 7.14 -6.00
N TYR A 7 -15.30 8.17 -5.59
CA TYR A 7 -15.24 9.48 -6.25
C TYR A 7 -14.05 9.62 -7.20
N VAL A 8 -13.14 8.64 -7.19
CA VAL A 8 -11.90 8.64 -7.99
C VAL A 8 -12.07 7.77 -9.23
N GLU A 9 -12.91 6.74 -9.15
CA GLU A 9 -13.08 5.74 -10.20
C GLU A 9 -14.17 6.13 -11.21
N ASP A 10 -13.78 6.39 -12.46
CA ASP A 10 -14.69 6.34 -13.60
C ASP A 10 -15.01 4.88 -13.92
N ARG A 11 -16.28 4.46 -13.81
CA ARG A 11 -16.70 3.06 -13.98
C ARG A 11 -16.42 2.48 -15.36
N GLN A 12 -16.17 3.29 -16.38
CA GLN A 12 -15.90 2.85 -17.75
C GLN A 12 -14.40 2.76 -18.04
N THR A 13 -13.56 3.49 -17.31
CA THR A 13 -12.10 3.53 -17.51
C THR A 13 -11.30 3.09 -16.28
N SER A 14 -11.98 2.68 -15.20
CA SER A 14 -11.33 2.27 -13.96
C SER A 14 -10.56 0.97 -14.18
N GLU A 15 -9.23 1.07 -14.10
CA GLU A 15 -8.32 -0.05 -13.98
C GLU A 15 -8.12 -0.46 -12.49
N PHE A 16 -9.03 -0.03 -11.61
CA PHE A 16 -8.92 -0.30 -10.18
C PHE A 16 -9.50 -1.67 -9.83
N TYR A 17 -8.62 -2.62 -9.53
CA TYR A 17 -8.96 -3.97 -9.08
C TYR A 17 -8.41 -4.19 -7.67
N PRO A 18 -9.20 -3.93 -6.61
CA PRO A 18 -8.71 -4.08 -5.25
C PRO A 18 -8.32 -5.55 -5.01
N THR A 19 -7.04 -5.77 -4.69
CA THR A 19 -6.52 -7.10 -4.39
C THR A 19 -7.19 -7.60 -3.10
N PRO A 20 -8.00 -8.67 -3.13
CA PRO A 20 -8.69 -9.14 -1.93
C PRO A 20 -7.70 -9.46 -0.81
N GLU A 21 -8.04 -9.12 0.43
CA GLU A 21 -7.14 -9.28 1.58
C GLU A 21 -6.56 -10.70 1.71
N LYS A 22 -7.39 -11.73 1.51
CA LYS A 22 -6.95 -13.13 1.52
C LYS A 22 -5.91 -13.42 0.43
N LEU A 23 -5.99 -12.76 -0.72
CA LEU A 23 -4.99 -12.88 -1.77
C LEU A 23 -3.69 -12.18 -1.36
N VAL A 24 -3.76 -10.96 -0.81
CA VAL A 24 -2.59 -10.24 -0.26
C VAL A 24 -1.85 -11.09 0.78
N GLN A 25 -2.56 -11.66 1.75
CA GLN A 25 -1.96 -12.51 2.78
C GLN A 25 -1.25 -13.74 2.18
N ARG A 26 -1.84 -14.37 1.15
CA ARG A 26 -1.19 -15.48 0.43
C ARG A 26 0.04 -15.05 -0.35
N MET A 27 0.04 -13.85 -0.93
CA MET A 27 1.20 -13.30 -1.63
C MET A 27 2.35 -13.04 -0.65
N LEU A 28 2.07 -12.33 0.44
CA LEU A 28 3.05 -11.99 1.47
C LEU A 28 3.56 -13.21 2.24
N GLY A 29 2.73 -14.25 2.40
CA GLY A 29 3.14 -15.52 3.00
C GLY A 29 4.12 -16.33 2.16
N LYS A 30 4.27 -16.03 0.87
CA LYS A 30 5.25 -16.67 -0.02
C LYS A 30 6.61 -15.97 -0.05
N VAL A 31 6.71 -14.78 0.53
CA VAL A 31 7.96 -14.00 0.57
C VAL A 31 8.90 -14.63 1.60
N LYS A 32 10.14 -14.88 1.18
CA LYS A 32 11.22 -15.20 2.13
C LYS A 32 11.72 -13.89 2.70
N TRP A 33 11.26 -13.56 3.91
CA TRP A 33 11.48 -12.23 4.49
C TRP A 33 12.93 -11.99 4.88
N ASP A 34 13.65 -12.95 5.46
CA ASP A 34 15.01 -12.73 6.00
C ASP A 34 16.00 -11.94 5.08
N PRO A 35 16.08 -12.19 3.75
CA PRO A 35 16.96 -11.42 2.86
C PRO A 35 16.38 -10.08 2.34
N VAL A 36 15.14 -9.73 2.67
CA VAL A 36 14.47 -8.53 2.12
C VAL A 36 14.94 -7.29 2.89
N GLU A 37 15.46 -6.31 2.15
CA GLU A 37 15.88 -5.00 2.66
C GLU A 37 15.03 -3.85 2.11
N ALA A 38 14.45 -4.01 0.92
CA ALA A 38 13.62 -3.01 0.28
C ALA A 38 12.41 -3.63 -0.42
N ILE A 39 11.32 -2.87 -0.49
CA ILE A 39 10.07 -3.20 -1.19
C ILE A 39 9.74 -2.06 -2.15
N LEU A 40 9.42 -2.40 -3.38
CA LEU A 40 8.81 -1.48 -4.34
C LEU A 40 7.42 -2.02 -4.72
N GLU A 41 6.38 -1.25 -4.44
CA GLU A 41 5.02 -1.54 -4.91
C GLU A 41 4.69 -0.63 -6.11
N PRO A 42 4.81 -1.13 -7.35
CA PRO A 42 4.38 -0.39 -8.54
C PRO A 42 2.86 -0.43 -8.68
N SER A 43 2.26 0.64 -9.19
CA SER A 43 0.79 0.78 -9.32
C SER A 43 0.09 0.49 -8.00
N ALA A 44 0.59 1.11 -6.93
CA ALA A 44 0.20 0.80 -5.55
C ALA A 44 -1.29 1.03 -5.25
N GLY A 45 -2.02 1.71 -6.15
CA GLY A 45 -3.41 2.04 -6.00
C GLY A 45 -3.66 2.77 -4.69
N LYS A 46 -4.59 2.28 -3.88
CA LYS A 46 -4.85 2.83 -2.54
C LYS A 46 -4.01 2.20 -1.42
N GLY A 47 -3.08 1.31 -1.74
CA GLY A 47 -2.14 0.70 -0.81
C GLY A 47 -2.61 -0.58 -0.11
N ASP A 48 -3.48 -1.39 -0.74
CA ASP A 48 -4.02 -2.60 -0.08
C ASP A 48 -2.95 -3.65 0.23
N ILE A 49 -1.94 -3.82 -0.63
CA ILE A 49 -0.80 -4.71 -0.35
C ILE A 49 0.09 -4.15 0.78
N LEU A 50 0.30 -2.83 0.81
CA LEU A 50 1.06 -2.15 1.88
C LEU A 50 0.40 -2.35 3.24
N ARG A 51 -0.94 -2.23 3.33
CA ARG A 51 -1.69 -2.54 4.56
C ARG A 51 -1.45 -3.98 5.01
N GLY A 52 -1.36 -4.91 4.05
CA GLY A 52 -1.07 -6.31 4.31
C GLY A 52 0.25 -6.55 5.04
N LEU A 53 1.27 -5.69 4.86
CA LEU A 53 2.57 -5.82 5.53
C LEU A 53 2.46 -5.81 7.05
N ALA A 54 1.47 -5.11 7.61
CA ALA A 54 1.22 -5.10 9.06
C ALA A 54 0.87 -6.49 9.63
N THR A 55 0.40 -7.40 8.78
CA THR A 55 0.01 -8.78 9.13
C THR A 55 0.90 -9.84 8.48
N ALA A 56 1.91 -9.44 7.71
CA ALA A 56 2.83 -10.36 7.07
C ALA A 56 3.66 -11.13 8.12
N PRO A 57 4.14 -12.34 7.81
CA PRO A 57 5.00 -13.12 8.70
C PRO A 57 6.45 -12.57 8.73
N ILE A 58 6.58 -11.26 8.93
CA ILE A 58 7.84 -10.53 9.08
C ILE A 58 8.01 -10.10 10.54
N ARG A 59 9.24 -10.14 11.05
CA ARG A 59 9.53 -9.60 12.40
C ARG A 59 9.32 -8.09 12.40
N LYS A 60 8.67 -7.53 13.42
CA LYS A 60 8.46 -6.07 13.55
C LYS A 60 9.77 -5.27 13.45
N THR A 61 10.84 -5.77 14.06
CA THR A 61 12.18 -5.15 13.99
C THR A 61 12.75 -5.12 12.58
N GLN A 62 12.41 -6.11 11.75
CA GLN A 62 12.80 -6.13 10.35
C GLN A 62 11.91 -5.18 9.54
N LEU A 63 10.60 -5.20 9.74
CA LEU A 63 9.65 -4.30 9.06
C LEU A 63 10.05 -2.83 9.23
N ASN A 64 10.42 -2.42 10.45
CA ASN A 64 10.84 -1.05 10.75
C ASN A 64 12.16 -0.63 10.07
N ARG A 65 12.93 -1.57 9.52
CA ARG A 65 14.19 -1.32 8.80
C ARG A 65 14.03 -1.40 7.29
N LEU A 66 12.88 -1.87 6.80
CA LEU A 66 12.64 -1.96 5.36
C LEU A 66 12.50 -0.57 4.75
N SER A 67 13.17 -0.36 3.63
CA SER A 67 12.86 0.77 2.74
C SER A 67 11.64 0.39 1.89
N ILE A 68 10.56 1.15 1.97
CA ILE A 68 9.32 0.86 1.26
C ILE A 68 8.99 2.03 0.35
N ASP A 69 9.00 1.78 -0.95
CA ASP A 69 8.66 2.75 -1.98
C ASP A 69 7.38 2.34 -2.72
N CYS A 70 6.62 3.34 -3.14
CA CYS A 70 5.36 3.16 -3.87
C CYS A 70 5.31 4.10 -5.06
N ILE A 71 4.87 3.58 -6.20
CA ILE A 71 4.69 4.37 -7.42
C ILE A 71 3.23 4.27 -7.85
N GLU A 72 2.60 5.42 -8.08
CA GLU A 72 1.22 5.49 -8.56
C GLU A 72 1.08 6.64 -9.55
N ILE A 73 0.56 6.31 -10.74
CA ILE A 73 0.36 7.24 -11.84
C ILE A 73 -0.86 8.13 -11.58
N ASP A 74 -1.93 7.54 -11.04
CA ASP A 74 -3.15 8.28 -10.74
C ASP A 74 -2.91 9.30 -9.61
N PRO A 75 -3.17 10.59 -9.86
CA PRO A 75 -2.89 11.64 -8.88
C PRO A 75 -3.73 11.55 -7.60
N ASN A 76 -4.96 11.05 -7.69
CA ASN A 76 -5.87 10.95 -6.56
C ASN A 76 -5.47 9.76 -5.67
N LEU A 77 -5.16 8.60 -6.26
CA LEU A 77 -4.66 7.44 -5.53
C LEU A 77 -3.30 7.74 -4.88
N ARG A 78 -2.42 8.47 -5.57
CA ARG A 78 -1.17 8.98 -4.98
C ARG A 78 -1.40 9.90 -3.78
N ALA A 79 -2.41 10.78 -3.83
CA ALA A 79 -2.77 11.63 -2.70
C ALA A 79 -3.26 10.79 -1.50
N ILE A 80 -4.06 9.75 -1.75
CA ILE A 80 -4.48 8.78 -0.73
C ILE A 80 -3.28 8.05 -0.12
N LEU A 81 -2.31 7.62 -0.93
CA LEU A 81 -1.08 6.98 -0.44
C LEU A 81 -0.27 7.92 0.44
N LYS A 82 -0.07 9.17 0.02
CA LYS A 82 0.64 10.19 0.80
C LYS A 82 -0.03 10.42 2.15
N HIS A 83 -1.35 10.60 2.16
CA HIS A 83 -2.10 10.81 3.39
C HIS A 83 -1.99 9.62 4.36
N ASN A 84 -2.12 8.39 3.85
CA ASN A 84 -2.18 7.20 4.71
C ASN A 84 -0.80 6.67 5.15
N PHE A 85 0.24 6.86 4.34
CA PHE A 85 1.51 6.12 4.51
C PHE A 85 2.76 7.01 4.54
N SER A 86 2.70 8.27 4.10
CA SER A 86 3.90 9.11 4.06
C SER A 86 4.17 9.85 5.37
N ASP A 87 5.45 10.12 5.64
CA ASP A 87 5.87 10.96 6.76
C ASP A 87 5.55 12.45 6.54
N GLU A 88 5.13 12.86 5.33
CA GLU A 88 4.61 14.21 5.06
C GLU A 88 3.36 14.45 5.91
N HIS A 89 2.44 13.47 5.98
CA HIS A 89 1.22 13.58 6.78
C HIS A 89 1.49 13.71 8.29
N LYS A 90 2.53 13.02 8.81
CA LYS A 90 2.89 13.10 10.23
C LYS A 90 3.37 14.49 10.66
N ARG A 91 3.84 15.32 9.73
CA ARG A 91 4.33 16.68 9.99
C ARG A 91 3.24 17.74 9.95
N GLU A 92 2.06 17.45 9.40
CA GLU A 92 0.94 18.41 9.32
C GLU A 92 0.04 18.43 10.58
N ILE A 93 0.25 17.51 11.52
CA ILE A 93 -0.53 17.38 12.77
C ILE A 93 0.32 17.75 14.02
N LEU A 94 1.56 18.19 13.82
CA LEU A 94 2.47 18.68 14.87
C LEU A 94 2.73 20.17 14.68
#